data_AF-A0A926X998-F1
#
_entry.id   AF-A0A926X998-F1
#
_cell.length_a   1.000
_cell.length_b   1.000
_cell.length_c   1.000
_cell.angle_alpha   90.00
_cell.angle_beta   90.00
_cell.angle_gamma   90.00
#
_symmetry.space_group_name_H-M   'P 1'
#
loop_
_entity.id
_entity.type
_entity.pdbx_description
1 polymer ?
#
loop_
_entity_poly.entity_id
_entity_poly.type
_entity_poly.pdbx_seq_one_letter_code
_entity_poly.pdbx_strand_id
1 'polypeptide(L)'
;MSASLLDDYHAWSPGSKIELVNGQLIVGDSLVHSRRLLSQILRGWGVEAIAALASERLWWEALSRTFGAPMLTNLDGFDASTLQQWAEVIDYQPENPPHHGDWRFSYSQLRQALRMAMFGLGMRYEKLGQSLGGGFVHRLGQHGFMPDVLFFRGEPRNRLYEYYLEGAADVVVEFLQLGCEEYTYTVKKPIYQAAGVPELWIVDVAQCHMELWRLVDGTYQRQTIDAAGQYVVSSVPGLTFLPDKIWLAKDDWDYPLEETWFEVAADAPRLTRLPRMGEGVDWSKALLKFPVALDPVTIAFDDYIYWCPEAKFEFLNGRPDIGGREGIKGLAGMLMMTFGLAEVVKLAHPRDWVAALLAQRRVASDPNHKADVWKLARDTATFLRDHYSIDRIVVAGDLVAPEPLNLWSELVLVVWGLPEVEPPRSESGRTQYTSPEAIARHLSDYPRIRLVDAGKGLTSTETALLNAGYVEL
;
A
#
# COMPACT_ATOMS: atom_id res chain seq x y z
N MET A 1 18.21 -17.43 20.63
CA MET A 1 16.74 -17.29 20.66
C MET A 1 16.33 -16.78 19.29
N SER A 2 15.36 -17.40 18.62
CA SER A 2 14.83 -16.82 17.37
C SER A 2 14.23 -15.46 17.69
N ALA A 3 14.55 -14.43 16.91
CA ALA A 3 13.92 -13.11 17.04
C ALA A 3 12.39 -13.25 16.97
N SER A 4 11.65 -12.48 17.78
CA SER A 4 10.20 -12.48 17.67
C SER A 4 9.77 -11.92 16.31
N LEU A 5 8.55 -12.21 15.84
CA LEU A 5 8.05 -11.64 14.58
C LEU A 5 8.05 -10.09 14.63
N LEU A 6 7.87 -9.51 15.82
CA LEU A 6 7.96 -8.07 16.06
C LEU A 6 9.39 -7.54 15.84
N ASP A 7 10.39 -8.20 16.43
CA ASP A 7 11.81 -7.82 16.27
C ASP A 7 12.22 -7.95 14.79
N ASP A 8 11.81 -9.05 14.16
CA ASP A 8 12.03 -9.32 12.74
C ASP A 8 11.41 -8.24 11.83
N TYR A 9 10.24 -7.70 12.21
CA TYR A 9 9.53 -6.66 11.47
C TYR A 9 10.18 -5.29 11.65
N HIS A 10 10.48 -4.90 12.90
CA HIS A 10 11.07 -3.60 13.21
C HIS A 10 12.52 -3.43 12.75
N ALA A 11 13.25 -4.51 12.48
CA ALA A 11 14.62 -4.44 11.98
C ALA A 11 14.75 -3.68 10.65
N TRP A 12 13.68 -3.60 9.84
CA TRP A 12 13.75 -3.04 8.48
C TRP A 12 12.55 -2.16 8.11
N SER A 13 11.38 -2.35 8.72
CA SER A 13 10.14 -1.64 8.36
C SER A 13 10.13 -0.12 8.60
N PRO A 14 10.86 0.46 9.59
CA PRO A 14 10.84 1.91 9.79
C PRO A 14 11.32 2.66 8.55
N GLY A 15 10.52 3.61 8.09
CA GLY A 15 10.84 4.43 6.91
C GLY A 15 10.74 3.70 5.56
N SER A 16 10.29 2.45 5.56
CA SER A 16 10.02 1.70 4.33
C SER A 16 8.90 2.34 3.51
N LYS A 17 9.03 2.20 2.20
CA LYS A 17 8.09 2.67 1.18
C LYS A 17 7.53 1.47 0.42
N ILE A 18 6.35 1.63 -0.19
CA ILE A 18 5.78 0.63 -1.10
C ILE A 18 5.68 1.27 -2.48
N GLU A 19 6.54 0.88 -3.39
CA GLU A 19 6.64 1.47 -4.73
C GLU A 19 6.24 0.45 -5.81
N LEU A 20 5.66 0.92 -6.90
CA LEU A 20 5.43 0.13 -8.11
C LEU A 20 6.52 0.45 -9.13
N VAL A 21 7.34 -0.54 -9.47
CA VAL A 21 8.41 -0.38 -10.45
C VAL A 21 8.44 -1.57 -11.41
N ASN A 22 8.43 -1.30 -12.72
CA ASN A 22 8.45 -2.34 -13.76
C ASN A 22 7.35 -3.41 -13.57
N GLY A 23 6.18 -3.00 -13.05
CA GLY A 23 5.07 -3.92 -12.78
C GLY A 23 5.24 -4.81 -11.56
N GLN A 24 6.22 -4.52 -10.69
CA GLN A 24 6.50 -5.26 -9.46
C GLN A 24 6.39 -4.35 -8.24
N LEU A 25 5.97 -4.91 -7.11
CA LEU A 25 5.88 -4.19 -5.85
C LEU A 25 7.22 -4.24 -5.13
N ILE A 26 7.88 -3.08 -5.00
CA ILE A 26 9.15 -2.91 -4.31
C ILE A 26 8.90 -2.30 -2.95
N VAL A 27 9.28 -3.01 -1.91
CA VAL A 27 9.13 -2.58 -0.53
C VAL A 27 10.51 -2.24 0.03
N GLY A 28 10.66 -1.08 0.67
CA GLY A 28 11.93 -0.69 1.31
C GLY A 28 13.15 -0.81 0.37
N ASP A 29 12.99 -0.34 -0.87
CA ASP A 29 14.04 -0.28 -1.89
C ASP A 29 14.62 -1.64 -2.35
N SER A 30 13.95 -2.76 -2.08
CA SER A 30 14.43 -4.09 -2.50
C SER A 30 13.32 -5.14 -2.67
N LEU A 31 13.44 -5.99 -3.71
CA LEU A 31 12.61 -7.19 -3.85
C LEU A 31 12.80 -8.18 -2.68
N VAL A 32 13.97 -8.19 -2.05
CA VAL A 32 14.22 -9.04 -0.88
C VAL A 32 13.32 -8.62 0.28
N HIS A 33 13.18 -7.31 0.51
CA HIS A 33 12.26 -6.77 1.51
C HIS A 33 10.79 -7.00 1.14
N SER A 34 10.41 -6.89 -0.15
CA SER A 34 9.07 -7.29 -0.61
C SER A 34 8.76 -8.76 -0.25
N ARG A 35 9.71 -9.66 -0.49
CA ARG A 35 9.57 -11.09 -0.19
C ARG A 35 9.54 -11.34 1.31
N ARG A 36 10.36 -10.61 2.08
CA ARG A 36 10.39 -10.66 3.55
C ARG A 36 9.04 -10.22 4.12
N LEU A 37 8.46 -9.13 3.62
CA LEU A 37 7.15 -8.67 4.05
C LEU A 37 6.07 -9.73 3.78
N LEU A 38 6.08 -10.36 2.60
CA LEU A 38 5.16 -11.46 2.31
C LEU A 38 5.32 -12.63 3.28
N SER A 39 6.56 -13.02 3.61
CA SER A 39 6.84 -14.04 4.63
C SER A 39 6.32 -13.63 6.02
N GLN A 40 6.43 -12.35 6.39
CA GLN A 40 5.94 -11.84 7.66
C GLN A 40 4.41 -11.76 7.71
N ILE A 41 3.76 -11.44 6.58
CA ILE A 41 2.30 -11.53 6.44
C ILE A 41 1.86 -12.99 6.59
N LEU A 42 2.52 -13.95 5.92
CA LEU A 42 2.25 -15.39 6.10
C LEU A 42 2.35 -15.83 7.57
N ARG A 43 3.42 -15.43 8.27
CA ARG A 43 3.65 -15.79 9.68
C ARG A 43 2.67 -15.11 10.64
N GLY A 44 2.19 -13.91 10.32
CA GLY A 44 1.32 -13.11 11.18
C GLY A 44 -0.17 -13.30 10.93
N TRP A 45 -0.58 -13.42 9.67
CA TRP A 45 -1.98 -13.60 9.25
C TRP A 45 -2.34 -15.07 8.97
N GLY A 46 -1.35 -15.94 8.83
CA GLY A 46 -1.53 -17.36 8.54
C GLY A 46 -1.40 -17.68 7.06
N VAL A 47 -1.09 -18.94 6.77
CA VAL A 47 -1.00 -19.46 5.40
C VAL A 47 -2.38 -19.44 4.72
N GLU A 48 -3.43 -19.62 5.50
CA GLU A 48 -4.83 -19.56 5.08
C GLU A 48 -5.19 -18.21 4.45
N ALA A 49 -4.62 -17.12 4.98
CA ALA A 49 -4.85 -15.78 4.48
C ALA A 49 -4.26 -15.59 3.08
N ILE A 50 -3.08 -16.12 2.82
CA ILE A 50 -2.50 -16.08 1.47
C ILE A 50 -3.16 -17.09 0.55
N ALA A 51 -3.43 -18.30 1.03
CA ALA A 51 -4.08 -19.35 0.26
C ALA A 51 -5.44 -18.88 -0.28
N ALA A 52 -6.19 -18.08 0.49
CA ALA A 52 -7.51 -17.58 0.10
C ALA A 52 -7.50 -16.58 -1.08
N LEU A 53 -6.32 -16.12 -1.52
CA LEU A 53 -6.17 -15.16 -2.62
C LEU A 53 -5.96 -15.80 -4.00
N ALA A 54 -5.80 -17.12 -4.08
CA ALA A 54 -5.71 -17.84 -5.34
C ALA A 54 -6.60 -19.08 -5.36
N SER A 55 -6.92 -19.56 -6.56
CA SER A 55 -7.65 -20.83 -6.68
C SER A 55 -6.82 -21.98 -6.12
N GLU A 56 -7.48 -22.94 -5.48
CA GLU A 56 -6.84 -24.14 -4.98
C GLU A 56 -6.03 -24.88 -6.07
N ARG A 57 -6.57 -24.97 -7.29
CA ARG A 57 -5.88 -25.59 -8.41
C ARG A 57 -4.50 -24.99 -8.67
N LEU A 58 -4.40 -23.66 -8.69
CA LEU A 58 -3.14 -22.96 -8.90
C LEU A 58 -2.13 -23.21 -7.77
N TRP A 59 -2.60 -23.35 -6.53
CA TRP A 59 -1.73 -23.72 -5.41
C TRP A 59 -1.14 -25.11 -5.57
N TRP A 60 -1.94 -26.09 -5.99
CA TRP A 60 -1.45 -27.44 -6.24
C TRP A 60 -0.50 -27.51 -7.43
N GLU A 61 -0.76 -26.74 -8.49
CA GLU A 61 0.16 -26.59 -9.61
C GLU A 61 1.50 -25.99 -9.15
N ALA A 62 1.48 -24.98 -8.27
CA ALA A 62 2.68 -24.39 -7.69
C ALA A 62 3.44 -25.36 -6.76
N LEU A 63 2.74 -26.03 -5.84
CA LEU A 63 3.33 -27.04 -4.95
C LEU A 63 3.94 -28.20 -5.74
N SER A 64 3.31 -28.59 -6.85
CA SER A 64 3.85 -29.63 -7.72
C SER A 64 5.07 -29.19 -8.49
N ARG A 65 5.04 -27.98 -9.08
CA ARG A 65 6.19 -27.40 -9.78
C ARG A 65 7.40 -27.24 -8.86
N THR A 66 7.18 -26.84 -7.60
CA THR A 66 8.27 -26.50 -6.67
C THR A 66 8.73 -27.69 -5.81
N PHE A 67 7.80 -28.56 -5.37
CA PHE A 67 8.08 -29.64 -4.41
C PHE A 67 7.68 -31.04 -4.90
N GLY A 68 7.19 -31.18 -6.13
CA GLY A 68 6.78 -32.48 -6.67
C GLY A 68 5.50 -33.06 -6.04
N ALA A 69 4.60 -32.19 -5.57
CA ALA A 69 3.25 -32.58 -5.13
C ALA A 69 2.48 -33.39 -6.19
N PRO A 70 1.61 -34.32 -5.78
CA PRO A 70 0.71 -35.02 -6.69
C PRO A 70 -0.12 -34.05 -7.54
N MET A 71 -0.13 -34.25 -8.85
CA MET A 71 -0.95 -33.47 -9.78
C MET A 71 -2.44 -33.78 -9.55
N LEU A 72 -3.19 -32.79 -9.09
CA LEU A 72 -4.64 -32.93 -8.90
C LEU A 72 -5.37 -32.70 -10.23
N THR A 73 -5.60 -33.77 -10.98
CA THR A 73 -6.47 -33.72 -12.18
C THR A 73 -7.95 -33.57 -11.84
N ASN A 74 -8.34 -34.01 -10.63
CA ASN A 74 -9.65 -33.77 -10.04
C ASN A 74 -9.47 -33.44 -8.55
N LEU A 75 -9.95 -32.27 -8.10
CA LEU A 75 -9.81 -31.82 -6.71
C LEU A 75 -10.55 -32.75 -5.73
N ASP A 76 -11.63 -33.38 -6.17
CA ASP A 76 -12.41 -34.34 -5.37
C ASP A 76 -11.78 -35.75 -5.35
N GLY A 77 -10.75 -35.99 -6.16
CA GLY A 77 -10.19 -37.32 -6.40
C GLY A 77 -9.11 -37.76 -5.42
N PHE A 78 -8.65 -36.90 -4.50
CA PHE A 78 -7.57 -37.21 -3.57
C PHE A 78 -8.04 -37.16 -2.12
N ASP A 79 -7.71 -38.22 -1.39
CA ASP A 79 -7.93 -38.31 0.05
C ASP A 79 -6.99 -37.36 0.82
N ALA A 80 -7.56 -36.64 1.79
CA ALA A 80 -6.85 -35.69 2.63
C ALA A 80 -5.63 -36.33 3.33
N SER A 81 -5.77 -37.60 3.76
CA SER A 81 -4.67 -38.29 4.45
C SER A 81 -3.45 -38.52 3.56
N THR A 82 -3.68 -38.78 2.27
CA THR A 82 -2.59 -38.98 1.28
C THR A 82 -1.82 -37.68 1.05
N LEU A 83 -2.53 -36.55 0.94
CA LEU A 83 -1.91 -35.24 0.75
C LEU A 83 -1.11 -34.80 1.98
N GLN A 84 -1.64 -35.08 3.19
CA GLN A 84 -0.95 -34.82 4.44
C GLN A 84 0.33 -35.67 4.57
N GLN A 85 0.24 -36.98 4.32
CA GLN A 85 1.40 -37.87 4.35
C GLN A 85 2.49 -37.44 3.36
N TRP A 86 2.11 -37.05 2.14
CA TRP A 86 3.06 -36.50 1.17
C TRP A 86 3.78 -35.26 1.72
N ALA A 87 3.03 -34.31 2.29
CA ALA A 87 3.60 -33.06 2.77
C ALA A 87 4.48 -33.23 4.02
N GLU A 88 4.23 -34.27 4.81
CA GLU A 88 4.94 -34.57 6.06
C GLU A 88 6.32 -35.20 5.82
N VAL A 89 6.53 -35.87 4.69
CA VAL A 89 7.83 -36.45 4.32
C VAL A 89 8.77 -35.50 3.58
N ILE A 90 8.29 -34.30 3.21
CA ILE A 90 9.14 -33.29 2.58
C ILE A 90 10.06 -32.67 3.64
N ASP A 91 11.37 -32.95 3.55
CA ASP A 91 12.38 -32.29 4.37
C ASP A 91 12.73 -30.91 3.76
N TYR A 92 12.04 -29.87 4.23
CA TYR A 92 12.23 -28.51 3.75
C TYR A 92 12.21 -27.51 4.90
N GLN A 93 13.09 -26.52 4.84
CA GLN A 93 13.06 -25.37 5.74
C GLN A 93 12.56 -24.16 4.97
N PRO A 94 11.46 -23.51 5.40
CA PRO A 94 10.96 -22.31 4.75
C PRO A 94 12.02 -21.23 4.61
N GLU A 95 12.06 -20.60 3.46
CA GLU A 95 12.99 -19.50 3.23
C GLU A 95 12.62 -18.31 4.14
N ASN A 96 13.63 -17.77 4.84
CA ASN A 96 13.52 -16.54 5.62
C ASN A 96 14.37 -15.47 4.93
N PRO A 97 13.77 -14.63 4.06
CA PRO A 97 14.53 -13.63 3.32
C PRO A 97 15.25 -12.69 4.27
N PRO A 98 16.56 -12.38 4.06
CA PRO A 98 17.29 -11.46 4.92
C PRO A 98 16.71 -10.05 4.81
N HIS A 99 17.12 -9.16 5.71
CA HIS A 99 16.99 -7.72 5.47
C HIS A 99 18.36 -7.15 5.09
N HIS A 100 18.34 -6.06 4.36
CA HIS A 100 19.52 -5.31 3.97
C HIS A 100 19.42 -3.89 4.52
N GLY A 101 20.55 -3.34 4.98
CA GLY A 101 20.62 -1.98 5.49
C GLY A 101 20.34 -1.81 6.97
N ASP A 102 20.82 -0.69 7.51
CA ASP A 102 20.52 -0.24 8.87
C ASP A 102 19.65 1.02 8.80
N TRP A 103 18.41 0.93 9.30
CA TRP A 103 17.65 2.14 9.58
C TRP A 103 18.20 2.83 10.83
N ARG A 104 18.49 4.13 10.74
CA ARG A 104 18.94 4.94 11.88
C ARG A 104 18.01 6.12 12.09
N PHE A 105 17.64 6.36 13.35
CA PHE A 105 16.77 7.46 13.72
C PHE A 105 17.32 8.83 13.32
N SER A 106 18.65 8.99 13.30
CA SER A 106 19.33 10.20 12.82
C SER A 106 18.99 10.56 11.36
N TYR A 107 18.66 9.58 10.51
CA TYR A 107 18.24 9.82 9.13
C TYR A 107 16.85 10.46 9.03
N SER A 108 16.01 10.25 10.05
CA SER A 108 14.64 10.75 10.06
C SER A 108 14.58 12.26 10.28
N GLN A 109 15.45 12.83 11.12
CA GLN A 109 15.41 14.25 11.47
C GLN A 109 15.70 15.15 10.27
N LEU A 110 16.84 14.95 9.59
CA LEU A 110 17.21 15.76 8.41
C LEU A 110 16.17 15.61 7.30
N ARG A 111 15.68 14.39 7.08
CA ARG A 111 14.62 14.10 6.11
C ARG A 111 13.34 14.88 6.41
N GLN A 112 12.87 14.85 7.66
CA GLN A 112 11.67 15.59 8.06
C GLN A 112 11.89 17.10 8.02
N ALA A 113 13.05 17.57 8.45
CA ALA A 113 13.38 18.98 8.38
C ALA A 113 13.37 19.48 6.93
N LEU A 114 13.98 18.75 5.98
CA LEU A 114 13.98 19.13 4.56
C LEU A 114 12.57 19.13 3.98
N ARG A 115 11.73 18.15 4.34
CA ARG A 115 10.30 18.14 3.99
C ARG A 115 9.58 19.39 4.49
N MET A 116 9.80 19.77 5.75
CA MET A 116 9.15 20.94 6.35
C MET A 116 9.63 22.25 5.73
N ALA A 117 10.93 22.38 5.43
CA ALA A 117 11.46 23.54 4.75
C ALA A 117 10.90 23.68 3.33
N MET A 118 10.84 22.60 2.55
CA MET A 118 10.25 22.58 1.21
C MET A 118 8.74 22.84 1.24
N PHE A 119 8.03 22.34 2.25
CA PHE A 119 6.62 22.69 2.51
C PHE A 119 6.45 24.17 2.85
N GLY A 120 7.37 24.75 3.63
CA GLY A 120 7.43 26.17 3.98
C GLY A 120 7.50 27.08 2.75
N LEU A 121 8.24 26.67 1.71
CA LEU A 121 8.32 27.40 0.43
C LEU A 121 6.94 27.64 -0.23
N GLY A 122 6.02 26.68 -0.07
CA GLY A 122 4.66 26.81 -0.57
C GLY A 122 3.73 27.61 0.36
N MET A 123 4.02 27.67 1.65
CA MET A 123 3.13 28.30 2.64
C MET A 123 3.46 29.76 2.94
N ARG A 124 4.75 30.11 2.99
CA ARG A 124 5.23 31.39 3.53
C ARG A 124 5.71 32.37 2.47
N TYR A 125 6.28 31.89 1.36
CA TYR A 125 6.70 32.73 0.23
C TYR A 125 5.65 32.88 -0.86
N GLU A 126 4.43 33.28 -0.47
CA GLU A 126 3.33 33.60 -1.41
C GLU A 126 3.07 32.49 -2.47
N LYS A 127 3.38 31.23 -2.10
CA LYS A 127 3.21 29.99 -2.86
C LYS A 127 4.12 29.88 -4.09
N LEU A 128 5.39 29.54 -3.91
CA LEU A 128 6.34 29.23 -4.99
C LEU A 128 6.04 27.89 -5.71
N GLY A 129 5.29 27.02 -5.02
CA GLY A 129 4.89 25.67 -5.43
C GLY A 129 4.22 24.95 -4.27
N GLN A 130 4.11 23.62 -4.36
CA GLN A 130 3.67 22.77 -3.26
C GLN A 130 4.66 21.63 -3.04
N SER A 131 4.73 21.14 -1.80
CA SER A 131 5.56 20.00 -1.44
C SER A 131 4.76 18.92 -0.73
N LEU A 132 5.06 17.67 -1.09
CA LEU A 132 4.56 16.45 -0.47
C LEU A 132 5.74 15.48 -0.26
N GLY A 133 5.55 14.40 0.48
CA GLY A 133 6.58 13.39 0.67
C GLY A 133 6.17 12.33 1.68
N GLY A 134 7.03 11.33 1.89
CA GLY A 134 6.86 10.40 3.01
C GLY A 134 5.69 9.43 2.89
N GLY A 135 5.40 8.97 1.68
CA GLY A 135 4.33 8.00 1.42
C GLY A 135 3.35 8.45 0.34
N PHE A 136 3.44 9.70 -0.13
CA PHE A 136 2.63 10.16 -1.25
C PHE A 136 3.19 9.66 -2.58
N VAL A 137 2.32 9.14 -3.46
CA VAL A 137 2.73 8.50 -4.71
C VAL A 137 3.05 9.53 -5.79
N HIS A 138 4.16 9.33 -6.50
CA HIS A 138 4.57 10.02 -7.71
C HIS A 138 4.42 9.09 -8.91
N ARG A 139 3.36 9.31 -9.71
CA ARG A 139 3.07 8.52 -10.89
C ARG A 139 3.89 9.01 -12.08
N LEU A 140 4.77 8.13 -12.57
CA LEU A 140 5.55 8.33 -13.79
C LEU A 140 5.26 7.18 -14.76
N GLY A 141 4.25 7.35 -15.61
CA GLY A 141 3.75 6.28 -16.48
C GLY A 141 3.12 5.14 -15.67
N GLN A 142 3.68 3.94 -15.78
CA GLN A 142 3.28 2.76 -15.00
C GLN A 142 4.08 2.57 -13.71
N HIS A 143 4.92 3.54 -13.35
CA HIS A 143 5.65 3.55 -12.08
C HIS A 143 4.92 4.41 -11.05
N GLY A 144 4.94 3.95 -9.80
CA GLY A 144 4.48 4.71 -8.63
C GLY A 144 5.58 4.75 -7.58
N PHE A 145 6.31 5.87 -7.52
CA PHE A 145 7.36 6.06 -6.52
C PHE A 145 6.83 6.77 -5.27
N MET A 146 7.49 6.59 -4.14
CA MET A 146 7.22 7.33 -2.90
C MET A 146 8.49 8.09 -2.48
N PRO A 147 8.94 9.09 -3.25
CA PRO A 147 10.15 9.84 -2.92
C PRO A 147 10.07 10.53 -1.56
N ASP A 148 11.22 10.85 -0.99
CA ASP A 148 11.26 11.50 0.32
C ASP A 148 10.72 12.92 0.26
N VAL A 149 10.98 13.65 -0.83
CA VAL A 149 10.37 14.96 -1.08
C VAL A 149 9.96 15.06 -2.55
N LEU A 150 8.76 15.55 -2.77
CA LEU A 150 8.24 16.07 -4.03
C LEU A 150 8.07 17.56 -3.88
N PHE A 151 8.55 18.34 -4.84
CA PHE A 151 8.16 19.73 -5.02
C PHE A 151 7.65 19.94 -6.43
N PHE A 152 6.49 20.57 -6.56
CA PHE A 152 5.78 20.65 -7.83
C PHE A 152 4.98 21.95 -7.97
N ARG A 153 4.88 22.41 -9.21
CA ARG A 153 4.34 23.74 -9.57
C ARG A 153 3.13 23.69 -10.51
N GLY A 154 2.69 22.49 -10.91
CA GLY A 154 1.47 22.26 -11.69
C GLY A 154 1.71 22.11 -13.19
N GLU A 155 0.69 22.46 -13.97
CA GLU A 155 0.75 22.36 -15.43
C GLU A 155 1.83 23.28 -16.02
N PRO A 156 2.47 22.87 -17.15
CA PRO A 156 2.15 21.69 -17.96
C PRO A 156 2.80 20.38 -17.47
N ARG A 157 3.60 20.39 -16.40
CA ARG A 157 4.42 19.22 -16.01
C ARG A 157 3.67 18.17 -15.21
N ASN A 158 2.79 18.61 -14.31
CA ASN A 158 2.16 17.72 -13.35
C ASN A 158 0.75 18.15 -12.93
N ARG A 159 -0.02 17.18 -12.42
CA ARG A 159 -1.37 17.34 -11.87
C ARG A 159 -1.49 16.59 -10.55
N LEU A 160 -2.10 17.24 -9.57
CA LEU A 160 -2.31 16.66 -8.25
C LEU A 160 -3.68 15.97 -8.18
N TYR A 161 -3.68 14.69 -7.84
CA TYR A 161 -4.87 13.89 -7.52
C TYR A 161 -4.97 13.64 -6.01
N GLU A 162 -6.00 12.94 -5.57
CA GLU A 162 -6.21 12.66 -4.14
C GLU A 162 -5.06 11.84 -3.54
N TYR A 163 -4.59 10.82 -4.27
CA TYR A 163 -3.63 9.84 -3.75
C TYR A 163 -2.26 9.88 -4.44
N TYR A 164 -2.13 10.63 -5.53
CA TYR A 164 -0.87 10.69 -6.29
C TYR A 164 -0.68 12.02 -7.01
N LEU A 165 0.58 12.30 -7.35
CA LEU A 165 0.99 13.35 -8.28
C LEU A 165 1.25 12.69 -9.63
N GLU A 166 0.54 13.10 -10.67
CA GLU A 166 0.78 12.62 -12.04
C GLU A 166 1.73 13.55 -12.78
N GLY A 167 2.73 12.97 -13.47
CA GLY A 167 3.69 13.71 -14.27
C GLY A 167 4.93 14.15 -13.48
N ALA A 168 5.92 14.70 -14.18
CA ALA A 168 7.21 15.04 -13.58
C ALA A 168 7.07 16.14 -12.51
N ALA A 169 7.52 15.87 -11.29
CA ALA A 169 7.72 16.90 -10.28
C ALA A 169 8.88 17.81 -10.67
N ASP A 170 8.87 19.04 -10.17
CA ASP A 170 9.90 20.04 -10.47
C ASP A 170 11.20 19.75 -9.72
N VAL A 171 11.11 19.22 -8.49
CA VAL A 171 12.22 18.69 -7.71
C VAL A 171 11.81 17.37 -7.04
N VAL A 172 12.66 16.35 -7.14
CA VAL A 172 12.57 15.09 -6.39
C VAL A 172 13.79 14.97 -5.49
N VAL A 173 13.58 14.61 -4.23
CA VAL A 173 14.68 14.32 -3.30
C VAL A 173 14.58 12.87 -2.82
N GLU A 174 15.69 12.15 -2.89
CA GLU A 174 15.85 10.79 -2.37
C GLU A 174 16.92 10.75 -1.29
N PHE A 175 16.60 10.14 -0.15
CA PHE A 175 17.59 9.80 0.85
C PHE A 175 18.06 8.37 0.60
N LEU A 176 19.37 8.18 0.50
CA LEU A 176 19.92 6.84 0.36
C LEU A 176 19.63 6.01 1.61
N GLN A 177 19.09 4.82 1.38
CA GLN A 177 19.00 3.79 2.39
C GLN A 177 20.30 3.00 2.36
N LEU A 178 21.00 2.95 3.51
CA LEU A 178 22.25 2.20 3.64
C LEU A 178 22.02 0.74 3.19
N GLY A 179 22.89 0.21 2.33
CA GLY A 179 22.78 -1.16 1.81
C GLY A 179 21.74 -1.37 0.70
N CYS A 180 21.01 -0.33 0.29
CA CYS A 180 20.07 -0.35 -0.84
C CYS A 180 20.32 0.83 -1.81
N GLU A 181 21.50 1.44 -1.77
CA GLU A 181 21.84 2.65 -2.55
C GLU A 181 21.73 2.41 -4.06
N GLU A 182 22.06 1.20 -4.50
CA GLU A 182 22.00 0.80 -5.90
C GLU A 182 20.60 0.99 -6.49
N TYR A 183 19.54 0.79 -5.71
CA TYR A 183 18.16 1.00 -6.16
C TYR A 183 17.92 2.44 -6.61
N THR A 184 18.36 3.42 -5.81
CA THR A 184 18.25 4.84 -6.19
C THR A 184 19.01 5.15 -7.47
N TYR A 185 20.25 4.64 -7.61
CA TYR A 185 21.12 4.98 -8.75
C TYR A 185 20.78 4.24 -10.04
N THR A 186 20.41 2.96 -9.95
CA THR A 186 20.26 2.08 -11.13
C THR A 186 18.81 1.90 -11.54
N VAL A 187 17.85 2.10 -10.62
CA VAL A 187 16.43 1.93 -10.89
C VAL A 187 15.72 3.29 -10.94
N LYS A 188 15.73 4.04 -9.84
CA LYS A 188 14.92 5.28 -9.73
C LYS A 188 15.46 6.39 -10.63
N LYS A 189 16.77 6.68 -10.57
CA LYS A 189 17.39 7.76 -11.33
C LYS A 189 17.16 7.65 -12.86
N PRO A 190 17.37 6.50 -13.53
CA PRO A 190 17.06 6.36 -14.95
C PRO A 190 15.59 6.59 -15.29
N ILE A 191 14.66 6.17 -14.43
CA ILE A 191 13.22 6.37 -14.65
C ILE A 191 12.85 7.85 -14.46
N TYR A 192 13.39 8.52 -13.44
CA TYR A 192 13.23 9.97 -13.27
C TYR A 192 13.76 10.76 -14.49
N GLN A 193 14.92 10.35 -15.02
CA GLN A 193 15.51 10.95 -16.21
C GLN A 193 14.59 10.79 -17.43
N ALA A 194 14.14 9.57 -17.68
CA ALA A 194 13.26 9.25 -18.80
C ALA A 194 11.90 9.95 -18.69
N ALA A 195 11.39 10.13 -17.47
CA ALA A 195 10.14 10.82 -17.20
C ALA A 195 10.25 12.36 -17.26
N GLY A 196 11.46 12.92 -17.38
CA GLY A 196 11.65 14.35 -17.52
C GLY A 196 11.63 15.14 -16.21
N VAL A 197 11.94 14.50 -15.07
CA VAL A 197 12.07 15.19 -13.77
C VAL A 197 13.29 16.13 -13.84
N PRO A 198 13.12 17.46 -13.73
CA PRO A 198 14.20 18.41 -14.01
C PRO A 198 15.32 18.42 -12.97
N GLU A 199 14.99 18.24 -11.70
CA GLU A 199 15.93 18.31 -10.57
C GLU A 199 15.76 17.04 -9.73
N LEU A 200 16.83 16.26 -9.60
CA LEU A 200 16.92 15.11 -8.72
C LEU A 200 18.05 15.32 -7.71
N TRP A 201 17.72 15.36 -6.42
CA TRP A 201 18.70 15.50 -5.36
C TRP A 201 18.82 14.18 -4.59
N ILE A 202 20.03 13.64 -4.50
CA ILE A 202 20.31 12.39 -3.79
C ILE A 202 21.12 12.74 -2.54
N VAL A 203 20.61 12.36 -1.37
CA VAL A 203 21.20 12.67 -0.07
C VAL A 203 21.78 11.41 0.55
N ASP A 204 23.09 11.40 0.77
CA ASP A 204 23.78 10.39 1.57
C ASP A 204 24.05 10.99 2.96
N VAL A 205 23.19 10.66 3.92
CA VAL A 205 23.34 11.15 5.29
C VAL A 205 24.50 10.47 6.02
N ALA A 206 24.87 9.24 5.63
CA ALA A 206 26.00 8.54 6.26
C ALA A 206 27.33 9.22 5.91
N GLN A 207 27.44 9.75 4.69
CA GLN A 207 28.64 10.45 4.21
C GLN A 207 28.56 11.97 4.33
N CYS A 208 27.48 12.52 4.89
CA CYS A 208 27.18 13.96 4.89
C CYS A 208 27.37 14.57 3.49
N HIS A 209 26.86 13.89 2.47
CA HIS A 209 27.09 14.23 1.07
C HIS A 209 25.77 14.33 0.31
N MET A 210 25.72 15.22 -0.68
CA MET A 210 24.56 15.43 -1.52
C MET A 210 24.97 15.55 -2.99
N GLU A 211 24.21 14.88 -3.86
CA GLU A 211 24.35 15.00 -5.30
C GLU A 211 23.17 15.75 -5.89
N LEU A 212 23.48 16.80 -6.65
CA LEU A 212 22.49 17.62 -7.36
C LEU A 212 22.55 17.25 -8.83
N TRP A 213 21.48 16.64 -9.35
CA TRP A 213 21.36 16.24 -10.74
C TRP A 213 20.33 17.10 -11.45
N ARG A 214 20.75 17.74 -12.55
CA ARG A 214 19.88 18.55 -13.40
C ARG A 214 19.68 17.86 -14.74
N LEU A 215 18.44 17.82 -15.22
CA LEU A 215 18.13 17.32 -16.54
C LEU A 215 18.46 18.38 -17.59
N VAL A 216 19.42 18.08 -18.47
CA VAL A 216 19.82 18.93 -19.58
C VAL A 216 19.72 18.10 -20.85
N ASP A 217 18.90 18.55 -21.80
CA ASP A 217 18.65 17.87 -23.08
C ASP A 217 18.33 16.37 -22.92
N GLY A 218 17.50 16.04 -21.92
CA GLY A 218 17.04 14.68 -21.63
C GLY A 218 18.04 13.79 -20.88
N THR A 219 19.21 14.30 -20.48
CA THR A 219 20.21 13.55 -19.72
C THR A 219 20.55 14.25 -18.41
N TYR A 220 20.68 13.51 -17.32
CA TYR A 220 21.10 14.07 -16.05
C TYR A 220 22.59 14.43 -16.05
N GLN A 221 22.87 15.67 -15.70
CA GLN A 221 24.21 16.20 -15.47
C GLN A 221 24.37 16.56 -14.00
N ARG A 222 25.43 16.06 -13.36
CA ARG A 222 25.78 16.41 -11.98
C ARG A 222 26.20 17.87 -11.94
N GLN A 223 25.60 18.63 -11.02
CA GLN A 223 25.88 20.04 -10.82
C GLN A 223 26.87 20.24 -9.67
N THR A 224 27.59 21.35 -9.73
CA THR A 224 28.45 21.83 -8.64
C THR A 224 27.84 23.07 -8.03
N ILE A 225 27.99 23.25 -6.71
CA ILE A 225 27.71 24.51 -6.04
C ILE A 225 28.69 25.59 -6.51
N ASP A 226 28.23 26.85 -6.50
CA ASP A 226 29.10 27.96 -6.85
C ASP A 226 30.07 28.33 -5.71
N ALA A 227 30.92 29.33 -5.95
CA ALA A 227 31.92 29.78 -4.97
C ALA A 227 31.32 30.38 -3.68
N ALA A 228 30.03 30.73 -3.69
CA ALA A 228 29.29 31.22 -2.53
C ALA A 228 28.52 30.10 -1.81
N GLY A 229 28.67 28.84 -2.24
CA GLY A 229 27.96 27.69 -1.68
C GLY A 229 26.49 27.63 -2.11
N GLN A 230 26.13 28.28 -3.21
CA GLN A 230 24.76 28.39 -3.70
C GLN A 230 24.49 27.44 -4.86
N TYR A 231 23.25 26.96 -4.93
CA TYR A 231 22.71 26.19 -6.04
C TYR A 231 21.40 26.78 -6.53
N VAL A 232 21.41 27.42 -7.70
CA VAL A 232 20.19 27.94 -8.33
C VAL A 232 19.36 26.78 -8.85
N VAL A 233 18.11 26.65 -8.38
CA VAL A 233 17.21 25.55 -8.75
C VAL A 233 16.51 25.89 -10.07
N SER A 234 16.93 25.27 -11.17
CA SER A 234 16.54 25.73 -12.51
C SER A 234 15.06 25.53 -12.83
N SER A 235 14.41 24.54 -12.21
CA SER A 235 12.98 24.26 -12.38
C SER A 235 12.06 25.17 -11.56
N VAL A 236 12.63 25.89 -10.59
CA VAL A 236 11.89 26.79 -9.68
C VAL A 236 12.51 28.19 -9.75
N PRO A 237 12.06 29.06 -10.68
CA PRO A 237 12.61 30.40 -10.85
C PRO A 237 12.60 31.19 -9.55
N GLY A 238 13.72 31.85 -9.25
CA GLY A 238 13.90 32.63 -8.03
C GLY A 238 14.25 31.81 -6.79
N LEU A 239 14.37 30.48 -6.87
CA LEU A 239 14.81 29.64 -5.76
C LEU A 239 16.29 29.32 -5.85
N THR A 240 17.01 29.62 -4.78
CA THR A 240 18.39 29.20 -4.56
C THR A 240 18.43 28.29 -3.33
N PHE A 241 19.07 27.14 -3.45
CA PHE A 241 19.32 26.21 -2.36
C PHE A 241 20.76 26.36 -1.85
N LEU A 242 20.96 26.16 -0.55
CA LEU A 242 22.25 26.30 0.15
C LEU A 242 22.66 24.93 0.75
N PRO A 243 23.22 24.00 -0.06
CA PRO A 243 23.37 22.60 0.33
C PRO A 243 24.22 22.40 1.59
N ASP A 244 25.32 23.14 1.73
CA ASP A 244 26.25 22.97 2.87
C ASP A 244 25.56 23.25 4.21
N LYS A 245 24.52 24.09 4.21
CA LYS A 245 23.80 24.45 5.43
C LYS A 245 22.92 23.33 5.98
N ILE A 246 22.63 22.28 5.21
CA ILE A 246 21.83 21.15 5.71
C ILE A 246 22.61 20.28 6.69
N TRP A 247 23.96 20.37 6.67
CA TRP A 247 24.86 19.61 7.56
C TRP A 247 25.23 20.37 8.84
N LEU A 248 24.90 21.66 8.90
CA LEU A 248 25.18 22.50 10.07
C LEU A 248 24.15 22.16 11.16
N ALA A 249 24.57 21.30 12.08
CA ALA A 249 23.76 20.71 13.14
C ALA A 249 22.83 21.70 13.86
N LYS A 250 21.62 21.23 14.18
CA LYS A 250 20.80 21.78 15.26
C LYS A 250 20.33 20.64 16.14
N ASP A 251 20.30 20.89 17.45
CA ASP A 251 19.82 19.98 18.48
C ASP A 251 18.43 19.39 18.15
N ASP A 252 18.12 18.24 18.75
CA ASP A 252 17.20 17.18 18.30
C ASP A 252 15.74 17.53 17.92
N TRP A 253 15.30 18.80 17.97
CA TRP A 253 13.92 19.18 17.65
C TRP A 253 13.72 20.59 17.05
N ASP A 254 14.79 21.36 16.76
CA ASP A 254 14.63 22.67 16.11
C ASP A 254 14.55 22.51 14.59
N TYR A 255 13.33 22.49 14.05
CA TYR A 255 13.11 22.49 12.59
C TYR A 255 13.60 23.83 12.02
N PRO A 256 14.71 23.85 11.25
CA PRO A 256 15.21 25.10 10.69
C PRO A 256 14.14 25.74 9.81
N LEU A 257 14.01 27.06 9.92
CA LEU A 257 13.20 27.83 8.99
C LEU A 257 13.74 27.63 7.58
N GLU A 258 12.85 27.64 6.59
CA GLU A 258 13.20 27.51 5.17
C GLU A 258 14.29 28.51 4.73
N GLU A 259 14.31 29.72 5.29
CA GLU A 259 15.35 30.76 5.12
C GLU A 259 16.77 30.29 5.49
N THR A 260 16.87 29.24 6.30
CA THR A 260 18.15 28.65 6.67
C THR A 260 18.78 27.95 5.46
N TRP A 261 17.99 27.34 4.60
CA TRP A 261 18.45 26.47 3.52
C TRP A 261 18.12 26.99 2.13
N PHE A 262 17.19 27.93 2.03
CA PHE A 262 16.72 28.47 0.77
C PHE A 262 16.77 30.00 0.81
N GLU A 263 17.20 30.57 -0.31
CA GLU A 263 17.03 31.98 -0.62
C GLU A 263 15.96 32.09 -1.71
N VAL A 264 14.99 32.98 -1.51
CA VAL A 264 13.93 33.24 -2.48
C VAL A 264 14.07 34.68 -2.96
N ALA A 265 14.25 34.85 -4.27
CA ALA A 265 14.36 36.16 -4.90
C ALA A 265 13.06 36.96 -4.72
N ALA A 266 13.18 38.27 -4.50
CA ALA A 266 12.03 39.15 -4.27
C ALA A 266 11.06 39.21 -5.47
N ASP A 267 11.55 38.91 -6.68
CA ASP A 267 10.82 38.87 -7.93
C ASP A 267 10.40 37.45 -8.36
N ALA A 268 10.53 36.45 -7.47
CA ALA A 268 10.13 35.08 -7.75
C ALA A 268 8.63 35.00 -8.15
N PRO A 269 8.28 34.22 -9.18
CA PRO A 269 6.91 34.09 -9.65
C PRO A 269 6.02 33.41 -8.60
N ARG A 270 4.91 34.07 -8.26
CA ARG A 270 3.91 33.59 -7.30
C ARG A 270 2.92 32.66 -7.99
N LEU A 271 2.54 31.57 -7.33
CA LEU A 271 1.54 30.63 -7.85
C LEU A 271 0.28 30.63 -6.99
N THR A 272 -0.83 30.22 -7.58
CA THR A 272 -1.99 29.78 -6.79
C THR A 272 -1.75 28.37 -6.28
N ARG A 273 -2.35 28.03 -5.13
CA ARG A 273 -2.30 26.67 -4.63
C ARG A 273 -2.98 25.76 -5.65
N LEU A 274 -2.33 24.66 -6.04
CA LEU A 274 -2.89 23.73 -7.02
C LEU A 274 -4.05 22.97 -6.36
N PRO A 275 -5.23 22.92 -6.99
CA PRO A 275 -6.33 22.10 -6.50
C PRO A 275 -6.03 20.62 -6.72
N ARG A 276 -6.69 19.76 -5.95
CA ARG A 276 -6.78 18.33 -6.28
C ARG A 276 -7.82 18.15 -7.39
N MET A 277 -7.50 17.35 -8.39
CA MET A 277 -8.35 17.10 -9.56
C MET A 277 -9.42 16.02 -9.32
N GLY A 278 -9.55 15.53 -8.08
CA GLY A 278 -10.32 14.35 -7.71
C GLY A 278 -9.43 13.11 -7.55
N GLU A 279 -10.01 11.92 -7.64
CA GLU A 279 -9.29 10.68 -7.37
C GLU A 279 -8.41 10.21 -8.54
N GLY A 280 -8.72 10.64 -9.76
CA GLY A 280 -7.90 10.45 -10.96
C GLY A 280 -7.97 9.07 -11.62
N VAL A 281 -8.17 8.00 -10.85
CA VAL A 281 -8.38 6.64 -11.36
C VAL A 281 -9.86 6.27 -11.36
N ASP A 282 -10.21 5.34 -12.25
CA ASP A 282 -11.55 4.75 -12.31
C ASP A 282 -11.65 3.57 -11.34
N TRP A 283 -12.08 3.84 -10.11
CA TRP A 283 -12.18 2.84 -9.02
C TRP A 283 -13.09 1.66 -9.35
N SER A 284 -13.96 1.78 -10.35
CA SER A 284 -14.80 0.66 -10.81
C SER A 284 -14.01 -0.43 -11.52
N LYS A 285 -12.81 -0.10 -12.02
CA LYS A 285 -11.91 -1.02 -12.74
C LYS A 285 -10.84 -1.62 -11.85
N ALA A 286 -10.72 -1.17 -10.61
CA ALA A 286 -9.76 -1.74 -9.69
C ALA A 286 -10.04 -3.24 -9.48
N LEU A 287 -8.97 -4.03 -9.52
CA LEU A 287 -9.08 -5.46 -9.33
C LEU A 287 -9.67 -5.80 -7.95
N LEU A 288 -10.93 -6.25 -7.94
CA LEU A 288 -11.54 -6.91 -6.78
C LEU A 288 -10.96 -8.30 -6.52
N LYS A 289 -10.29 -8.88 -7.53
CA LYS A 289 -9.61 -10.19 -7.51
C LYS A 289 -8.23 -10.06 -8.15
N PHE A 290 -7.20 -10.65 -7.54
CA PHE A 290 -5.82 -10.57 -8.03
C PHE A 290 -5.56 -11.64 -9.10
N PRO A 291 -5.10 -11.27 -10.32
CA PRO A 291 -4.77 -12.21 -11.39
C PRO A 291 -3.41 -12.84 -11.11
N VAL A 292 -3.33 -13.69 -10.09
CA VAL A 292 -2.11 -14.41 -9.72
C VAL A 292 -1.91 -15.64 -10.60
N ALA A 293 -0.64 -15.96 -10.88
CA ALA A 293 -0.25 -17.11 -11.70
C ALA A 293 0.98 -17.80 -11.10
N LEU A 294 1.39 -18.95 -11.68
CA LEU A 294 2.59 -19.66 -11.23
C LEU A 294 3.85 -18.80 -11.34
N ASP A 295 3.94 -18.00 -12.40
CA ASP A 295 5.00 -17.04 -12.68
C ASP A 295 4.53 -15.60 -12.35
N PRO A 296 5.46 -14.64 -12.21
CA PRO A 296 5.12 -13.24 -11.95
C PRO A 296 4.13 -12.65 -12.96
N VAL A 297 3.24 -11.79 -12.48
CA VAL A 297 2.24 -11.04 -13.26
C VAL A 297 2.43 -9.55 -13.04
N THR A 298 2.47 -8.79 -14.13
CA THR A 298 2.62 -7.33 -14.11
C THR A 298 1.46 -6.67 -13.39
N ILE A 299 1.77 -5.83 -12.39
CA ILE A 299 0.81 -4.97 -11.70
C ILE A 299 0.63 -3.67 -12.50
N ALA A 300 -0.61 -3.30 -12.81
CA ALA A 300 -0.92 -2.00 -13.38
C ALA A 300 -0.92 -0.91 -12.30
N PHE A 301 -0.61 0.34 -12.68
CA PHE A 301 -0.61 1.45 -11.72
C PHE A 301 -1.95 1.62 -11.00
N ASP A 302 -3.06 1.47 -11.71
CA ASP A 302 -4.40 1.69 -11.17
C ASP A 302 -4.73 0.67 -10.06
N ASP A 303 -4.22 -0.56 -10.16
CA ASP A 303 -4.34 -1.57 -9.11
C ASP A 303 -3.44 -1.27 -7.91
N TYR A 304 -2.22 -0.82 -8.17
CA TYR A 304 -1.28 -0.41 -7.13
C TYR A 304 -1.84 0.76 -6.31
N ILE A 305 -2.30 1.83 -6.96
CA ILE A 305 -2.78 3.01 -6.24
C ILE A 305 -4.09 2.74 -5.50
N TYR A 306 -4.89 1.77 -5.96
CA TYR A 306 -6.07 1.33 -5.25
C TYR A 306 -5.73 0.73 -3.88
N TRP A 307 -4.71 -0.14 -3.84
CA TRP A 307 -4.37 -0.91 -2.64
C TRP A 307 -3.26 -0.27 -1.79
N CYS A 308 -2.46 0.65 -2.32
CA CYS A 308 -1.31 1.25 -1.65
C CYS A 308 -1.20 2.80 -1.77
N PRO A 309 -2.27 3.59 -1.60
CA PRO A 309 -2.21 5.05 -1.79
C PRO A 309 -1.41 5.80 -0.71
N GLU A 310 -1.46 5.37 0.55
CA GLU A 310 -0.68 5.94 1.67
C GLU A 310 -0.52 4.89 2.78
N ALA A 311 0.14 3.77 2.44
CA ALA A 311 0.26 2.62 3.33
C ALA A 311 1.17 2.91 4.54
N LYS A 312 0.67 2.66 5.74
CA LYS A 312 1.44 2.76 6.99
C LYS A 312 1.93 1.39 7.43
N PHE A 313 3.22 1.29 7.73
CA PHE A 313 3.82 0.06 8.25
C PHE A 313 3.55 -0.06 9.75
N GLU A 314 2.44 -0.71 10.12
CA GLU A 314 2.06 -0.91 11.52
C GLU A 314 2.26 -2.37 11.93
N PHE A 315 2.30 -2.61 13.24
CA PHE A 315 2.31 -3.95 13.81
C PHE A 315 1.28 -4.00 14.93
N LEU A 316 0.17 -4.69 14.67
CA LEU A 316 -1.00 -4.70 15.54
C LEU A 316 -1.40 -6.13 15.84
N ASN A 317 -1.78 -6.40 17.09
CA ASN A 317 -2.25 -7.72 17.52
C ASN A 317 -1.29 -8.88 17.19
N GLY A 318 0.03 -8.64 17.28
CA GLY A 318 1.04 -9.68 17.07
C GLY A 318 1.42 -9.93 15.61
N ARG A 319 0.97 -9.10 14.66
CA ARG A 319 1.22 -9.27 13.23
C ARG A 319 1.41 -7.95 12.49
N PRO A 320 2.04 -7.96 11.29
CA PRO A 320 2.04 -6.79 10.40
C PRO A 320 0.62 -6.35 10.07
N ASP A 321 0.34 -5.06 10.12
CA ASP A 321 -0.96 -4.51 9.71
C ASP A 321 -0.70 -3.26 8.87
N ILE A 322 -1.06 -3.30 7.60
CA ILE A 322 -0.71 -2.26 6.63
C ILE A 322 -1.98 -1.91 5.86
N GLY A 323 -2.59 -0.78 6.21
CA GLY A 323 -3.90 -0.39 5.66
C GLY A 323 -5.06 -1.26 6.17
N GLY A 324 -4.89 -1.89 7.34
CA GLY A 324 -5.87 -2.80 7.92
C GLY A 324 -6.03 -4.08 7.09
N ARG A 325 -7.14 -4.77 7.31
CA ARG A 325 -7.49 -6.03 6.61
C ARG A 325 -7.48 -5.89 5.08
N GLU A 326 -8.10 -4.83 4.54
CA GLU A 326 -8.18 -4.62 3.09
C GLU A 326 -6.82 -4.25 2.50
N GLY A 327 -6.02 -3.45 3.21
CA GLY A 327 -4.66 -3.16 2.80
C GLY A 327 -3.77 -4.42 2.80
N ILE A 328 -3.87 -5.28 3.81
CA ILE A 328 -3.14 -6.56 3.83
C ILE A 328 -3.59 -7.49 2.70
N LYS A 329 -4.89 -7.57 2.42
CA LYS A 329 -5.44 -8.34 1.28
C LYS A 329 -4.86 -7.84 -0.04
N GLY A 330 -4.93 -6.53 -0.28
CA GLY A 330 -4.35 -5.84 -1.44
C GLY A 330 -2.86 -6.10 -1.62
N LEU A 331 -2.12 -5.82 -0.56
CA LEU A 331 -0.67 -5.95 -0.50
C LEU A 331 -0.22 -7.38 -0.73
N ALA A 332 -0.83 -8.36 -0.05
CA ALA A 332 -0.54 -9.76 -0.23
C ALA A 332 -0.80 -10.22 -1.67
N GLY A 333 -1.95 -9.83 -2.25
CA GLY A 333 -2.29 -10.15 -3.64
C GLY A 333 -1.27 -9.60 -4.64
N MET A 334 -0.85 -8.35 -4.49
CA MET A 334 0.17 -7.74 -5.35
C MET A 334 1.58 -8.31 -5.12
N LEU A 335 1.94 -8.67 -3.89
CA LEU A 335 3.20 -9.39 -3.63
C LEU A 335 3.18 -10.79 -4.27
N MET A 336 2.04 -11.49 -4.27
CA MET A 336 1.88 -12.75 -5.00
C MET A 336 2.01 -12.54 -6.52
N MET A 337 1.46 -11.46 -7.08
CA MET A 337 1.67 -11.10 -8.49
C MET A 337 3.16 -10.82 -8.77
N THR A 338 3.85 -10.14 -7.86
CA THR A 338 5.27 -9.78 -8.00
C THR A 338 6.19 -11.01 -8.11
N PHE A 339 5.91 -12.07 -7.34
CA PHE A 339 6.76 -13.26 -7.26
C PHE A 339 6.26 -14.47 -8.05
N GLY A 340 4.95 -14.58 -8.29
CA GLY A 340 4.32 -15.79 -8.78
C GLY A 340 4.22 -16.88 -7.72
N LEU A 341 3.20 -17.73 -7.82
CA LEU A 341 2.89 -18.72 -6.78
C LEU A 341 4.00 -19.76 -6.59
N ALA A 342 4.78 -20.07 -7.63
CA ALA A 342 5.89 -21.02 -7.55
C ALA A 342 7.00 -20.56 -6.58
N GLU A 343 7.21 -19.24 -6.45
CA GLU A 343 8.11 -18.66 -5.47
C GLU A 343 7.45 -18.45 -4.10
N VAL A 344 6.15 -18.12 -4.08
CA VAL A 344 5.41 -17.90 -2.82
C VAL A 344 5.34 -19.17 -1.98
N VAL A 345 5.14 -20.35 -2.60
CA VAL A 345 5.05 -21.61 -1.84
C VAL A 345 6.33 -21.96 -1.07
N LYS A 346 7.48 -21.36 -1.41
CA LYS A 346 8.75 -21.56 -0.69
C LYS A 346 8.81 -20.86 0.68
N LEU A 347 7.87 -19.94 0.95
CA LEU A 347 7.86 -19.13 2.18
C LEU A 347 7.21 -19.84 3.39
N ALA A 348 6.61 -21.01 3.19
CA ALA A 348 6.06 -21.84 4.25
C ALA A 348 6.30 -23.33 3.93
N HIS A 349 6.15 -24.20 4.93
CA HIS A 349 6.38 -25.63 4.71
C HIS A 349 5.23 -26.22 3.88
N PRO A 350 5.46 -27.21 2.99
CA PRO A 350 4.38 -27.88 2.26
C PRO A 350 3.23 -28.34 3.15
N ARG A 351 3.52 -28.88 4.35
CA ARG A 351 2.51 -29.26 5.35
C ARG A 351 1.56 -28.13 5.74
N ASP A 352 2.06 -26.90 5.85
CA ASP A 352 1.25 -25.74 6.25
C ASP A 352 0.33 -25.32 5.09
N TRP A 353 0.83 -25.38 3.85
CA TRP A 353 0.02 -25.17 2.66
C TRP A 353 -1.07 -26.23 2.52
N VAL A 354 -0.73 -27.51 2.66
CA VAL A 354 -1.70 -28.60 2.57
C VAL A 354 -2.77 -28.47 3.66
N ALA A 355 -2.37 -28.16 4.90
CA ALA A 355 -3.31 -27.94 5.99
C ALA A 355 -4.29 -26.78 5.67
N ALA A 356 -3.77 -25.65 5.18
CA ALA A 356 -4.58 -24.49 4.81
C ALA A 356 -5.57 -24.80 3.67
N LEU A 357 -5.12 -25.47 2.61
CA LEU A 357 -5.97 -25.84 1.46
C LEU A 357 -7.08 -26.82 1.87
N LEU A 358 -6.76 -27.82 2.70
CA LEU A 358 -7.75 -28.77 3.21
C LEU A 358 -8.75 -28.09 4.16
N ALA A 359 -8.31 -27.14 4.97
CA ALA A 359 -9.21 -26.34 5.82
C ALA A 359 -10.19 -25.52 4.96
N GLN A 360 -9.71 -24.90 3.87
CA GLN A 360 -10.56 -24.19 2.92
C GLN A 360 -11.59 -25.10 2.25
N ARG A 361 -11.18 -26.30 1.80
CA ARG A 361 -12.13 -27.29 1.26
C ARG A 361 -13.21 -27.64 2.26
N ARG A 362 -12.84 -27.89 3.52
CA ARG A 362 -13.78 -28.25 4.57
C ARG A 362 -14.83 -27.16 4.76
N VAL A 363 -14.41 -25.90 4.86
CA VAL A 363 -15.31 -24.75 4.97
C VAL A 363 -16.20 -24.61 3.73
N ALA A 364 -15.63 -24.77 2.53
CA ALA A 364 -16.37 -24.69 1.28
C ALA A 364 -17.40 -25.82 1.11
N SER A 365 -17.11 -27.01 1.64
CA SER A 365 -17.98 -28.18 1.58
C SER A 365 -19.06 -28.20 2.66
N ASP A 366 -18.99 -27.34 3.68
CA ASP A 366 -19.96 -27.29 4.76
C ASP A 366 -21.26 -26.62 4.28
N PRO A 367 -22.37 -27.37 4.13
CA PRO A 367 -23.62 -26.80 3.65
C PRO A 367 -24.19 -25.75 4.60
N ASN A 368 -23.80 -25.77 5.88
CA ASN A 368 -24.26 -24.81 6.86
C ASN A 368 -23.47 -23.50 6.84
N HIS A 369 -22.25 -23.48 6.29
CA HIS A 369 -21.39 -22.30 6.39
C HIS A 369 -22.03 -21.05 5.75
N LYS A 370 -22.54 -21.16 4.51
CA LYS A 370 -23.32 -20.06 3.91
C LYS A 370 -24.65 -19.84 4.62
N ALA A 371 -25.30 -20.90 5.11
CA ALA A 371 -26.59 -20.80 5.79
C ALA A 371 -26.49 -19.97 7.09
N ASP A 372 -25.41 -20.13 7.84
CA ASP A 372 -25.10 -19.37 9.05
C ASP A 372 -24.82 -17.90 8.74
N VAL A 373 -24.07 -17.61 7.66
CA VAL A 373 -23.85 -16.22 7.22
C VAL A 373 -25.15 -15.58 6.71
N TRP A 374 -26.01 -16.34 6.03
CA TRP A 374 -27.36 -15.89 5.66
C TRP A 374 -28.24 -15.60 6.88
N LYS A 375 -28.10 -16.39 7.95
CA LYS A 375 -28.77 -16.13 9.21
C LYS A 375 -28.27 -14.83 9.83
N LEU A 376 -26.95 -14.64 9.91
CA LEU A 376 -26.33 -13.39 10.38
C LEU A 376 -26.81 -12.17 9.58
N ALA A 377 -26.94 -12.30 8.25
CA ALA A 377 -27.46 -11.25 7.38
C ALA A 377 -28.90 -10.85 7.76
N ARG A 378 -29.77 -11.84 7.97
CA ARG A 378 -31.16 -11.61 8.42
C ARG A 378 -31.23 -11.01 9.81
N ASP A 379 -30.43 -11.52 10.76
CA ASP A 379 -30.39 -11.00 12.12
C ASP A 379 -29.91 -9.54 12.14
N THR A 380 -28.92 -9.20 11.32
CA THR A 380 -28.44 -7.83 11.14
C THR A 380 -29.49 -6.93 10.48
N ALA A 381 -30.21 -7.44 9.48
CA ALA A 381 -31.29 -6.69 8.84
C ALA A 381 -32.45 -6.40 9.81
N THR A 382 -32.84 -7.37 10.64
CA THR A 382 -33.82 -7.19 11.72
C THR A 382 -33.34 -6.12 12.69
N PHE A 383 -32.07 -6.18 13.13
CA PHE A 383 -31.50 -5.16 14.01
C PHE A 383 -31.58 -3.76 13.39
N LEU A 384 -31.20 -3.60 12.12
CA LEU A 384 -31.23 -2.30 11.42
C LEU A 384 -32.66 -1.77 11.26
N ARG A 385 -33.64 -2.64 10.96
CA ARG A 385 -35.06 -2.31 10.92
C ARG A 385 -35.55 -1.81 12.28
N ASP A 386 -35.27 -2.56 13.33
CA ASP A 386 -35.78 -2.27 14.67
C ASP A 386 -35.16 -0.99 15.26
N HIS A 387 -33.88 -0.76 15.02
CA HIS A 387 -33.14 0.35 15.66
C HIS A 387 -33.10 1.63 14.83
N TYR A 388 -33.19 1.52 13.51
CA TYR A 388 -33.04 2.66 12.59
C TYR A 388 -34.20 2.83 11.61
N SER A 389 -35.27 2.01 11.71
CA SER A 389 -36.45 2.08 10.82
C SER A 389 -36.08 1.97 9.33
N ILE A 390 -35.15 1.08 9.01
CA ILE A 390 -34.67 0.87 7.63
C ILE A 390 -35.58 -0.11 6.89
N ASP A 391 -36.30 0.38 5.89
CA ASP A 391 -37.27 -0.45 5.17
C ASP A 391 -36.62 -1.35 4.11
N ARG A 392 -35.58 -0.85 3.43
CA ARG A 392 -34.97 -1.55 2.29
C ARG A 392 -33.53 -1.95 2.59
N ILE A 393 -33.30 -3.26 2.62
CA ILE A 393 -32.01 -3.90 2.87
C ILE A 393 -31.84 -5.04 1.87
N VAL A 394 -30.70 -5.07 1.19
CA VAL A 394 -30.34 -6.18 0.30
C VAL A 394 -28.96 -6.74 0.66
N VAL A 395 -28.78 -8.04 0.48
CA VAL A 395 -27.46 -8.69 0.49
C VAL A 395 -26.91 -8.68 -0.93
N ALA A 396 -25.63 -8.35 -1.08
CA ALA A 396 -24.92 -8.47 -2.35
C ALA A 396 -23.50 -9.01 -2.13
N GLY A 397 -22.74 -9.21 -3.22
CA GLY A 397 -21.36 -9.71 -3.16
C GLY A 397 -21.25 -11.21 -2.89
N ASP A 398 -20.18 -11.62 -2.19
CA ASP A 398 -19.73 -13.02 -2.06
C ASP A 398 -20.79 -13.98 -1.49
N LEU A 399 -21.70 -13.49 -0.64
CA LEU A 399 -22.76 -14.33 -0.07
C LEU A 399 -23.80 -14.76 -1.10
N VAL A 400 -24.06 -13.91 -2.09
CA VAL A 400 -25.00 -14.17 -3.20
C VAL A 400 -24.31 -14.93 -4.34
N ALA A 401 -23.00 -14.77 -4.47
CA ALA A 401 -22.20 -15.44 -5.49
C ALA A 401 -22.22 -16.97 -5.30
N PRO A 402 -22.12 -17.77 -6.38
CA PRO A 402 -22.10 -19.24 -6.27
C PRO A 402 -20.84 -19.76 -5.59
N GLU A 403 -19.72 -19.04 -5.65
CA GLU A 403 -18.43 -19.43 -5.09
C GLU A 403 -18.47 -19.57 -3.55
N PRO A 404 -17.71 -20.50 -2.95
CA PRO A 404 -17.59 -20.59 -1.51
C PRO A 404 -17.03 -19.31 -0.87
N LEU A 405 -17.49 -18.99 0.34
CA LEU A 405 -16.90 -17.93 1.14
C LEU A 405 -15.49 -18.33 1.57
N ASN A 406 -14.59 -17.37 1.63
CA ASN A 406 -13.22 -17.57 2.12
C ASN A 406 -12.86 -16.51 3.17
N LEU A 407 -11.61 -16.55 3.68
CA LEU A 407 -11.13 -15.63 4.72
C LEU A 407 -11.35 -14.16 4.38
N TRP A 408 -11.29 -13.81 3.10
CA TRP A 408 -11.41 -12.44 2.61
C TRP A 408 -12.84 -12.00 2.29
N SER A 409 -13.81 -12.91 2.34
CA SER A 409 -15.21 -12.59 2.06
C SER A 409 -15.82 -11.68 3.12
N GLU A 410 -16.72 -10.82 2.68
CA GLU A 410 -17.49 -9.90 3.52
C GLU A 410 -18.99 -10.18 3.35
N LEU A 411 -19.76 -9.95 4.42
CA LEU A 411 -21.21 -9.83 4.33
C LEU A 411 -21.53 -8.39 3.93
N VAL A 412 -21.88 -8.18 2.67
CA VAL A 412 -22.24 -6.85 2.15
C VAL A 412 -23.75 -6.65 2.23
N LEU A 413 -24.17 -5.69 3.06
CA LEU A 413 -25.55 -5.22 3.14
C LEU A 413 -25.64 -3.83 2.52
N VAL A 414 -26.44 -3.70 1.47
CA VAL A 414 -26.76 -2.40 0.88
C VAL A 414 -28.10 -1.94 1.42
N VAL A 415 -28.10 -0.73 1.98
CA VAL A 415 -29.21 -0.19 2.77
C VAL A 415 -29.62 1.18 2.24
N TRP A 416 -30.91 1.48 2.30
CA TRP A 416 -31.45 2.79 1.92
C TRP A 416 -32.09 3.47 3.13
N GLY A 417 -31.82 4.77 3.29
CA GLY A 417 -32.42 5.58 4.33
C GLY A 417 -31.74 5.45 5.69
N LEU A 418 -30.43 5.16 5.74
CA LEU A 418 -29.69 5.25 6.99
C LEU A 418 -29.79 6.68 7.54
N PRO A 419 -30.14 6.86 8.83
CA PRO A 419 -30.23 8.19 9.41
C PRO A 419 -28.85 8.84 9.48
N GLU A 420 -28.79 10.14 9.17
CA GLU A 420 -27.61 10.95 9.49
C GLU A 420 -27.53 11.11 11.01
N VAL A 421 -26.70 10.29 11.66
CA VAL A 421 -26.41 10.46 13.09
C VAL A 421 -25.28 11.50 13.19
N GLU A 422 -25.60 12.74 13.59
CA GLU A 422 -24.57 13.65 14.06
C GLU A 422 -23.88 13.00 15.27
N PRO A 423 -22.54 12.84 15.26
CA PRO A 423 -21.87 12.24 16.40
C PRO A 423 -22.11 13.12 17.63
N PRO A 424 -22.54 12.57 18.77
CA PRO A 424 -22.71 13.37 19.97
C PRO A 424 -21.37 14.04 20.31
N ARG A 425 -21.37 15.37 20.39
CA ARG A 425 -20.22 16.12 20.90
C ARG A 425 -20.04 15.75 22.37
N SER A 426 -19.11 14.86 22.68
CA SER A 426 -18.79 14.57 24.08
C SER A 426 -17.94 15.72 24.66
N GLU A 427 -18.21 16.11 25.89
CA GLU A 427 -17.40 17.11 26.64
C GLU A 427 -15.94 16.67 26.83
N SER A 428 -15.61 15.41 26.55
CA SER A 428 -14.26 14.84 26.61
C SER A 428 -13.58 14.67 25.24
N GLY A 429 -14.21 15.10 24.14
CA GLY A 429 -13.63 15.03 22.79
C GLY A 429 -13.46 13.61 22.23
N ARG A 430 -13.98 12.57 22.90
CA ARG A 430 -14.02 11.19 22.38
C ARG A 430 -15.41 10.87 21.86
N THR A 431 -15.54 10.65 20.55
CA THR A 431 -16.78 10.20 19.90
C THR A 431 -17.17 8.81 20.39
N GLN A 432 -18.35 8.68 21.01
CA GLN A 432 -18.99 7.38 21.25
C GLN A 432 -19.59 6.89 19.93
N TYR A 433 -19.19 5.71 19.48
CA TYR A 433 -19.64 5.08 18.24
C TYR A 433 -21.17 4.91 18.22
N THR A 434 -21.86 5.81 17.52
CA THR A 434 -23.33 5.82 17.39
C THR A 434 -23.79 5.68 15.94
N SER A 435 -22.87 5.54 14.98
CA SER A 435 -23.22 5.33 13.58
C SER A 435 -23.64 3.87 13.32
N PRO A 436 -24.66 3.62 12.48
CA PRO A 436 -25.09 2.27 12.10
C PRO A 436 -23.95 1.38 11.61
N GLU A 437 -22.97 1.94 10.89
CA GLU A 437 -21.80 1.22 10.40
C GLU A 437 -20.87 0.74 11.53
N ALA A 438 -20.72 1.54 12.59
CA ALA A 438 -19.91 1.15 13.73
C ALA A 438 -20.58 0.01 14.52
N ILE A 439 -21.90 0.06 14.70
CA ILE A 439 -22.63 -1.00 15.41
C ILE A 439 -22.65 -2.29 14.61
N ALA A 440 -22.91 -2.23 13.30
CA ALA A 440 -22.89 -3.43 12.46
C ALA A 440 -21.52 -4.13 12.45
N ARG A 441 -20.41 -3.37 12.53
CA ARG A 441 -19.07 -3.94 12.70
C ARG A 441 -18.88 -4.72 14.01
N HIS A 442 -19.67 -4.42 15.06
CA HIS A 442 -19.61 -5.12 16.34
C HIS A 442 -20.51 -6.36 16.41
N LEU A 443 -21.40 -6.58 15.44
CA LEU A 443 -22.30 -7.74 15.43
C LEU A 443 -21.58 -9.03 15.03
N SER A 444 -20.49 -8.93 14.28
CA SER A 444 -19.69 -10.08 13.87
C SER A 444 -18.26 -9.66 13.52
N ASP A 445 -17.29 -10.35 14.10
CA ASP A 445 -15.88 -10.26 13.71
C ASP A 445 -15.59 -11.06 12.43
N TYR A 446 -16.37 -12.12 12.15
CA TYR A 446 -16.20 -12.96 10.97
C TYR A 446 -17.50 -13.70 10.53
N PRO A 447 -17.95 -13.55 9.26
CA PRO A 447 -17.43 -12.59 8.29
C PRO A 447 -17.74 -11.16 8.74
N ARG A 448 -16.88 -10.22 8.34
CA ARG A 448 -17.07 -8.80 8.61
C ARG A 448 -18.32 -8.32 7.88
N ILE A 449 -19.11 -7.50 8.55
CA ILE A 449 -20.27 -6.83 7.96
C ILE A 449 -19.83 -5.51 7.34
N ARG A 450 -20.07 -5.35 6.03
CA ARG A 450 -19.92 -4.10 5.31
C ARG A 450 -21.30 -3.54 5.00
N LEU A 451 -21.64 -2.41 5.63
CA LEU A 451 -22.81 -1.63 5.26
C LEU A 451 -22.47 -0.65 4.14
N VAL A 452 -23.30 -0.61 3.11
CA VAL A 452 -23.24 0.37 2.02
C VAL A 452 -24.50 1.23 2.06
N ASP A 453 -24.32 2.52 2.32
CA ASP A 453 -25.41 3.50 2.38
C ASP A 453 -25.78 4.01 0.99
N ALA A 454 -26.72 3.34 0.34
CA ALA A 454 -27.17 3.74 -0.99
C ALA A 454 -27.92 5.08 -1.00
N GLY A 455 -28.34 5.60 0.16
CA GLY A 455 -28.97 6.91 0.29
C GLY A 455 -28.02 8.06 -0.03
N LYS A 456 -26.70 7.86 0.15
CA LYS A 456 -25.65 8.85 -0.14
C LYS A 456 -25.17 8.80 -1.60
N GLY A 457 -25.78 7.95 -2.42
CA GLY A 457 -25.29 7.62 -3.76
C GLY A 457 -24.27 6.48 -3.70
N LEU A 458 -24.31 5.60 -4.70
CA LEU A 458 -23.40 4.47 -4.80
C LEU A 458 -22.16 4.86 -5.58
N THR A 459 -21.00 4.39 -5.15
CA THR A 459 -19.80 4.37 -5.99
C THR A 459 -20.05 3.48 -7.22
N SER A 460 -19.24 3.66 -8.26
CA SER A 460 -19.33 2.80 -9.44
C SER A 460 -18.97 1.34 -9.12
N THR A 461 -18.12 1.09 -8.13
CA THR A 461 -17.83 -0.26 -7.59
C THR A 461 -19.03 -0.88 -6.88
N GLU A 462 -19.73 -0.11 -6.02
CA GLU A 462 -20.93 -0.61 -5.32
C GLU A 462 -22.12 -0.81 -6.28
N THR A 463 -22.21 0.03 -7.32
CA THR A 463 -23.19 -0.14 -8.39
C THR A 463 -22.92 -1.44 -9.17
N ALA A 464 -21.66 -1.71 -9.54
CA ALA A 464 -21.28 -2.95 -10.20
C ALA A 464 -21.57 -4.18 -9.32
N LEU A 465 -21.32 -4.07 -8.02
CA LEU A 465 -21.60 -5.11 -7.04
C LEU A 465 -23.10 -5.45 -6.95
N LEU A 466 -23.99 -4.45 -6.96
CA LEU A 466 -25.44 -4.70 -7.03
C LEU A 466 -25.88 -5.30 -8.37
N ASN A 467 -25.31 -4.81 -9.48
CA ASN A 467 -25.65 -5.29 -10.82
C ASN A 467 -25.21 -6.75 -11.06
N ALA A 468 -24.20 -7.23 -10.34
CA ALA A 468 -23.79 -8.63 -10.36
C ALA A 468 -24.82 -9.58 -9.72
N GLY A 469 -25.74 -9.04 -8.92
CA GLY A 469 -26.82 -9.79 -8.29
C GLY A 469 -26.97 -9.44 -6.81
N TYR A 470 -28.21 -9.42 -6.33
CA TYR A 470 -28.54 -9.19 -4.93
C TYR A 470 -29.76 -10.01 -4.49
N VAL A 471 -29.93 -10.15 -3.19
CA VAL A 471 -31.14 -10.75 -2.57
C VAL A 471 -31.71 -9.74 -1.59
N GLU A 472 -33.00 -9.43 -1.73
CA GLU A 472 -33.72 -8.55 -0.80
C GLU A 472 -34.09 -9.33 0.47
N LEU A 473 -33.84 -8.73 1.64
CA LEU A 473 -34.07 -9.33 2.98
C LEU A 473 -35.38 -8.88 3.61
#